data_AF-A0A4S9UCX7-F1
#
_entry.id   AF-A0A4S9UCX7-F1
#
_cell.length_a   1.000
_cell.length_b   1.000
_cell.length_c   1.000
_cell.angle_alpha   90.00
_cell.angle_beta   90.00
_cell.angle_gamma   90.00
#
_symmetry.space_group_name_H-M   'P 1'
#
loop_
_entity.id
_entity.type
_entity.pdbx_description
1 polymer ?
#
loop_
_entity_poly.entity_id
_entity_poly.type
_entity_poly.pdbx_seq_one_letter_code
_entity_poly.pdbx_strand_id
1 'polypeptide(L)'
;MLQESRSVVRHLLVHTEAVRVIQPKHPSVNPSRWVLQSLISRRWDISQHDADNGTGYGRKLLHHVCDDESLVSWALDHGYQPDACTLDHPCSCPPLLDTVALKGSVVTYKLLASLGLPRGSRTLHLAVDSCTNPSNLRKAMAKFLVDELELDVNGLDTLGFLPDHWGSTLCYAARWKSGHEEVIRFLLERGANPTLSSDAAPMWYKSLSQARTKGCRLCYDNG
;
A
#
# COMPACT_ATOMS: atom_id res chain seq x y z
N MET A 1 -19.76 13.26 23.75
CA MET A 1 -19.96 12.68 22.41
C MET A 1 -19.44 11.24 22.25
N LEU A 2 -18.20 10.90 22.64
CA LEU A 2 -17.67 9.52 22.52
C LEU A 2 -18.38 8.47 23.38
N GLN A 3 -18.96 8.86 24.52
CA GLN A 3 -19.63 7.95 25.45
C GLN A 3 -21.04 7.56 24.96
N GLU A 4 -21.75 8.54 24.36
CA GLU A 4 -23.05 8.35 23.70
C GLU A 4 -22.93 7.42 22.48
N SER A 5 -21.92 7.64 21.62
CA SER A 5 -21.71 6.79 20.44
C SER A 5 -21.34 5.34 20.81
N ARG A 6 -20.54 5.13 21.87
CA ARG A 6 -20.26 3.80 22.41
C ARG A 6 -21.52 3.13 22.95
N SER A 7 -22.42 3.86 23.59
CA SER A 7 -23.68 3.33 24.11
C SER A 7 -24.59 2.84 22.99
N VAL A 8 -24.73 3.63 21.91
CA VAL A 8 -25.55 3.26 20.73
C VAL A 8 -24.95 2.06 20.00
N VAL A 9 -23.64 2.04 19.76
CA VAL A 9 -22.96 0.89 19.14
C VAL A 9 -23.09 -0.35 20.01
N ARG A 10 -22.97 -0.22 21.33
CA ARG A 10 -23.18 -1.34 22.26
C ARG A 10 -24.61 -1.87 22.15
N HIS A 11 -25.61 -0.99 22.06
CA HIS A 11 -27.01 -1.37 21.94
C HIS A 11 -27.30 -2.07 20.60
N LEU A 12 -26.76 -1.57 19.49
CA LEU A 12 -26.89 -2.17 18.16
C LEU A 12 -26.20 -3.54 18.09
N LEU A 13 -25.01 -3.65 18.68
CA LEU A 13 -24.31 -4.92 18.75
C LEU A 13 -25.07 -5.93 19.62
N VAL A 14 -25.63 -5.55 20.77
CA VAL A 14 -26.42 -6.45 21.66
C VAL A 14 -27.57 -7.14 20.93
N HIS A 15 -28.21 -6.48 19.96
CA HIS A 15 -29.40 -7.00 19.29
C HIS A 15 -29.12 -7.70 17.96
N THR A 16 -27.85 -7.77 17.54
CA THR A 16 -27.50 -8.31 16.22
C THR A 16 -26.67 -9.59 16.36
N GLU A 17 -27.23 -10.73 15.96
CA GLU A 17 -26.44 -11.94 15.66
C GLU A 17 -25.63 -11.78 14.36
N ALA A 18 -25.92 -10.72 13.59
CA ALA A 18 -25.30 -10.39 12.31
C ALA A 18 -23.85 -9.90 12.42
N VAL A 19 -23.22 -9.94 13.60
CA VAL A 19 -21.82 -9.52 13.77
C VAL A 19 -20.89 -10.26 12.81
N ARG A 20 -21.15 -11.54 12.53
CA ARG A 20 -20.37 -12.36 11.58
C ARG A 20 -20.44 -11.90 10.12
N VAL A 21 -21.44 -11.09 9.77
CA VAL A 21 -21.66 -10.61 8.39
C VAL A 21 -20.98 -9.25 8.16
N ILE A 22 -20.52 -8.59 9.24
CA ILE A 22 -19.85 -7.29 9.15
C ILE A 22 -18.50 -7.47 8.47
N GLN A 23 -18.38 -7.02 7.22
CA GLN A 23 -17.12 -7.10 6.45
C GLN A 23 -16.02 -6.21 7.06
N PRO A 24 -14.73 -6.62 6.99
CA PRO A 24 -13.59 -5.87 7.53
C PRO A 24 -13.49 -4.41 7.11
N LYS A 25 -13.91 -4.05 5.88
CA LYS A 25 -13.90 -2.66 5.41
C LYS A 25 -14.72 -1.71 6.27
N HIS A 26 -15.82 -2.18 6.86
CA HIS A 26 -16.76 -1.33 7.60
C HIS A 26 -16.18 -0.77 8.92
N PRO A 27 -15.67 -1.60 9.85
CA PRO A 27 -15.03 -1.08 11.05
C PRO A 27 -13.71 -0.34 10.75
N SER A 28 -13.14 -0.53 9.56
CA SER A 28 -11.88 0.12 9.17
C SER A 28 -12.03 1.59 8.71
N VAL A 29 -13.24 2.05 8.39
CA VAL A 29 -13.47 3.47 7.98
C VAL A 29 -13.18 4.44 9.13
N ASN A 30 -13.48 4.03 10.35
CA ASN A 30 -13.14 4.77 11.56
C ASN A 30 -12.70 3.76 12.63
N PRO A 31 -11.45 3.31 12.54
CA PRO A 31 -11.03 2.16 13.30
C PRO A 31 -10.86 2.54 14.76
N SER A 32 -11.62 1.85 15.61
CA SER A 32 -11.57 2.04 17.05
C SER A 32 -11.29 0.70 17.71
N ARG A 33 -10.22 0.63 18.50
CA ARG A 33 -9.86 -0.56 19.30
C ARG A 33 -11.06 -1.10 20.08
N TRP A 34 -11.85 -0.21 20.67
CA TRP A 34 -13.04 -0.62 21.45
C TRP A 34 -14.10 -1.30 20.59
N VAL A 35 -14.35 -0.79 19.38
CA VAL A 35 -15.32 -1.38 18.44
C VAL A 35 -14.82 -2.76 18.01
N LEU A 36 -13.56 -2.86 17.58
CA LEU A 36 -12.96 -4.13 17.16
C LEU A 36 -12.94 -5.16 18.30
N GLN A 37 -12.57 -4.75 19.52
CA GLN A 37 -12.59 -5.63 20.70
C GLN A 37 -14.01 -6.12 21.03
N SER A 38 -15.00 -5.25 20.89
CA SER A 38 -16.41 -5.61 21.07
C SER A 38 -16.88 -6.61 20.01
N LEU A 39 -16.43 -6.46 18.76
CA LEU A 39 -16.72 -7.41 17.68
C LEU A 39 -16.08 -8.78 17.96
N ILE A 40 -14.79 -8.83 18.30
CA ILE A 40 -14.07 -10.08 18.59
C ILE A 40 -14.71 -10.84 19.75
N SER A 41 -15.12 -10.13 20.82
CA SER A 41 -15.81 -10.74 21.97
C SER A 41 -17.10 -11.50 21.59
N ARG A 42 -17.66 -11.20 20.41
CA ARG A 42 -18.88 -11.78 19.86
C ARG A 42 -18.61 -12.77 18.72
N ARG A 43 -17.40 -13.33 18.66
CA ARG A 43 -16.94 -14.25 17.62
C ARG A 43 -16.92 -13.65 16.21
N TRP A 44 -16.65 -12.36 16.11
CA TRP A 44 -16.24 -11.78 14.82
C TRP A 44 -14.88 -12.35 14.43
N ASP A 45 -14.77 -12.85 13.20
CA ASP A 45 -13.51 -13.39 12.70
C ASP A 45 -12.63 -12.22 12.20
N ILE A 46 -11.53 -11.99 12.90
CA ILE A 46 -10.55 -10.95 12.56
C ILE A 46 -9.82 -11.23 11.23
N SER A 47 -9.76 -12.50 10.83
CA SER A 47 -9.04 -12.97 9.64
C SER A 47 -9.96 -13.10 8.42
N GLN A 48 -11.25 -12.80 8.56
CA GLN A 48 -12.20 -12.86 7.45
C GLN A 48 -11.86 -11.83 6.35
N HIS A 49 -12.39 -12.08 5.17
CA HIS A 49 -12.23 -11.22 4.01
C HIS A 49 -13.49 -10.37 3.75
N ASP A 50 -13.32 -9.22 3.11
CA ASP A 50 -14.44 -8.55 2.45
C ASP A 50 -15.08 -9.47 1.39
N ALA A 51 -16.32 -9.20 0.98
CA ALA A 51 -16.84 -9.87 -0.21
C ALA A 51 -16.08 -9.38 -1.46
N ASP A 52 -15.83 -10.30 -2.39
CA ASP A 52 -15.35 -9.97 -3.73
C ASP A 52 -16.36 -9.03 -4.40
N ASN A 53 -15.87 -7.87 -4.83
CA ASN A 53 -16.65 -6.83 -5.49
C ASN A 53 -16.40 -6.79 -7.00
N GLY A 54 -15.82 -7.86 -7.57
CA GLY A 54 -15.46 -7.97 -8.99
C GLY A 54 -14.11 -7.35 -9.34
N THR A 55 -13.37 -6.79 -8.37
CA THR A 55 -12.00 -6.27 -8.57
C THR A 55 -10.92 -7.21 -8.00
N GLY A 56 -11.33 -8.32 -7.37
CA GLY A 56 -10.43 -9.33 -6.84
C GLY A 56 -10.86 -9.87 -5.47
N TYR A 57 -10.00 -10.71 -4.88
CA TYR A 57 -10.22 -11.27 -3.54
C TYR A 57 -10.41 -10.15 -2.50
N GLY A 58 -11.39 -10.33 -1.62
CA GLY A 58 -11.71 -9.36 -0.59
C GLY A 58 -10.55 -9.08 0.36
N ARG A 59 -10.35 -7.80 0.67
CA ARG A 59 -9.32 -7.34 1.60
C ARG A 59 -9.64 -7.80 3.02
N LYS A 60 -8.58 -8.10 3.79
CA LYS A 60 -8.68 -8.35 5.24
C LYS A 60 -8.51 -7.06 6.03
N LEU A 61 -8.79 -7.12 7.34
CA LEU A 61 -8.64 -5.99 8.26
C LEU A 61 -7.30 -5.26 8.11
N LEU A 62 -6.15 -5.98 8.14
CA LEU A 62 -4.83 -5.35 8.05
C LEU A 62 -4.60 -4.58 6.74
N HIS A 63 -5.25 -4.95 5.64
CA HIS A 63 -5.11 -4.21 4.38
C HIS A 63 -5.75 -2.80 4.45
N HIS A 64 -6.69 -2.60 5.38
CA HIS A 64 -7.36 -1.32 5.58
C HIS A 64 -6.74 -0.48 6.69
N VAL A 65 -6.14 -1.11 7.72
CA VAL A 65 -5.58 -0.42 8.89
C VAL A 65 -4.05 -0.43 8.96
N CYS A 66 -3.37 -0.80 7.87
CA CYS A 66 -1.89 -0.89 7.83
C CYS A 66 -1.15 0.44 8.08
N ASP A 67 -1.84 1.56 8.02
CA ASP A 67 -1.33 2.90 8.33
C ASP A 67 -1.29 3.20 9.84
N ASP A 68 -2.04 2.47 10.66
CA ASP A 68 -2.05 2.59 12.11
C ASP A 68 -1.27 1.44 12.76
N GLU A 69 0.00 1.71 13.08
CA GLU A 69 0.89 0.78 13.80
C GLU A 69 0.25 0.22 15.08
N SER A 70 -0.48 1.07 15.79
CA SER A 70 -1.13 0.74 17.05
C SER A 70 -2.27 -0.26 16.87
N LEU A 71 -2.94 -0.26 15.72
CA LEU A 71 -3.97 -1.24 15.36
C LEU A 71 -3.37 -2.50 14.76
N VAL A 72 -2.28 -2.39 14.00
CA VAL A 72 -1.57 -3.57 13.47
C VAL A 72 -1.06 -4.44 14.61
N SER A 73 -0.33 -3.88 15.58
CA SER A 73 0.14 -4.63 16.74
C SER A 73 -1.01 -5.22 17.54
N TRP A 74 -2.08 -4.44 17.75
CA TRP A 74 -3.28 -4.92 18.43
C TRP A 74 -3.91 -6.11 17.70
N ALA A 75 -4.04 -6.08 16.38
CA ALA A 75 -4.62 -7.17 15.61
C ALA A 75 -3.77 -8.45 15.71
N LEU A 76 -2.44 -8.33 15.63
CA LEU A 76 -1.51 -9.45 15.79
C LEU A 76 -1.62 -10.07 17.20
N ASP A 77 -1.67 -9.24 18.25
CA ASP A 77 -1.85 -9.69 19.64
C ASP A 77 -3.18 -10.42 19.87
N HIS A 78 -4.20 -10.11 19.07
CA HIS A 78 -5.54 -10.71 19.16
C HIS A 78 -5.74 -11.89 18.19
N GLY A 79 -4.64 -12.50 17.73
CA GLY A 79 -4.65 -13.75 16.98
C GLY A 79 -4.84 -13.59 15.47
N TYR A 80 -4.73 -12.37 14.93
CA TYR A 80 -4.67 -12.19 13.48
C TYR A 80 -3.42 -12.87 12.93
N GLN A 81 -3.62 -13.81 12.00
CA GLN A 81 -2.53 -14.44 11.27
C GLN A 81 -2.46 -13.82 9.87
N PRO A 82 -1.40 -13.06 9.56
CA PRO A 82 -1.21 -12.57 8.22
C PRO A 82 -0.91 -13.76 7.31
N ASP A 83 -1.74 -13.97 6.32
CA ASP A 83 -1.52 -14.97 5.30
C ASP A 83 -0.49 -14.47 4.30
N ALA A 84 0.38 -15.39 3.87
CA ALA A 84 1.16 -15.24 2.67
C ALA A 84 0.23 -15.40 1.45
N CYS A 85 -0.68 -14.45 1.25
CA CYS A 85 -1.48 -14.39 0.03
C CYS A 85 -0.51 -14.46 -1.17
N THR A 86 -0.52 -15.61 -1.82
CA THR A 86 0.34 -16.02 -2.95
C THR A 86 -0.56 -16.47 -4.10
N LEU A 87 -1.67 -15.76 -4.31
CA LEU A 87 -2.59 -16.12 -5.38
C LEU A 87 -2.05 -15.65 -6.72
N ASP A 88 -2.24 -16.50 -7.74
CA ASP A 88 -1.73 -16.44 -9.11
C ASP A 88 -2.11 -15.18 -9.92
N HIS A 89 -2.70 -14.16 -9.29
CA HIS A 89 -3.05 -12.88 -9.90
C HIS A 89 -2.56 -11.69 -9.06
N PRO A 90 -1.41 -11.08 -9.44
CA PRO A 90 -0.82 -9.91 -8.78
C PRO A 90 -1.73 -8.67 -8.68
N CYS A 91 -2.85 -8.64 -9.42
CA CYS A 91 -3.85 -7.56 -9.40
C CYS A 91 -4.99 -7.79 -8.40
N SER A 92 -5.36 -9.06 -8.14
CA SER A 92 -6.57 -9.41 -7.40
C SER A 92 -6.38 -9.25 -5.89
N CYS A 93 -5.16 -9.51 -5.41
CA CYS A 93 -4.74 -9.24 -4.03
C CYS A 93 -3.23 -8.98 -4.02
N PRO A 94 -2.78 -7.71 -3.99
CA PRO A 94 -1.36 -7.46 -3.80
C PRO A 94 -0.93 -8.05 -2.45
N PRO A 95 0.30 -8.58 -2.32
CA PRO A 95 0.82 -9.04 -1.04
C PRO A 95 0.64 -7.98 0.05
N LEU A 96 0.43 -8.40 1.31
CA LEU A 96 0.19 -7.45 2.40
C LEU A 96 1.33 -6.42 2.52
N LEU A 97 2.57 -6.84 2.29
CA LEU A 97 3.74 -5.95 2.28
C LEU A 97 3.68 -4.87 1.18
N ASP A 98 3.08 -5.15 0.02
CA ASP A 98 2.88 -4.16 -1.04
C ASP A 98 1.86 -3.09 -0.60
N THR A 99 0.81 -3.51 0.10
CA THR A 99 -0.19 -2.58 0.68
C THR A 99 0.44 -1.72 1.78
N VAL A 100 1.30 -2.32 2.61
CA VAL A 100 2.04 -1.61 3.67
C VAL A 100 3.09 -0.68 3.06
N ALA A 101 3.73 -1.04 1.94
CA ALA A 101 4.63 -0.15 1.22
C ALA A 101 3.90 1.09 0.67
N LEU A 102 2.67 0.91 0.18
CA LEU A 102 1.81 2.00 -0.31
C LEU A 102 1.27 2.90 0.82
N LYS A 103 0.85 2.31 1.96
CA LYS A 103 0.04 2.99 2.99
C LYS A 103 0.56 2.90 4.42
N GLY A 104 1.45 1.99 4.74
CA GLY A 104 1.98 1.80 6.09
C GLY A 104 3.20 2.67 6.44
N SER A 105 3.77 2.40 7.61
CA SER A 105 5.04 2.96 8.08
C SER A 105 6.18 1.93 7.92
N VAL A 106 7.44 2.38 7.95
CA VAL A 106 8.62 1.49 7.92
C VAL A 106 8.61 0.51 9.09
N VAL A 107 8.13 0.93 10.27
CA VAL A 107 8.03 0.08 11.46
C VAL A 107 7.06 -1.07 11.21
N THR A 108 5.85 -0.75 10.72
CA THR A 108 4.84 -1.75 10.37
C THR A 108 5.34 -2.70 9.29
N TYR A 109 6.06 -2.19 8.29
CA TYR A 109 6.66 -3.02 7.25
C TYR A 109 7.70 -3.98 7.82
N LYS A 110 8.63 -3.50 8.66
CA LYS A 110 9.65 -4.34 9.31
C LYS A 110 9.02 -5.43 10.18
N LEU A 111 7.98 -5.08 10.94
CA LEU A 111 7.24 -6.02 11.78
C LEU A 111 6.56 -7.12 10.96
N LEU A 112 5.90 -6.76 9.87
CA LEU A 112 5.20 -7.73 9.03
C LEU A 112 6.17 -8.54 8.15
N ALA A 113 7.30 -7.96 7.75
CA ALA A 113 8.35 -8.66 7.03
C ALA A 113 9.08 -9.67 7.91
N SER A 114 9.26 -9.40 9.21
CA SER A 114 9.87 -10.36 10.14
C SER A 114 9.03 -11.61 10.36
N LEU A 115 7.72 -11.55 10.07
CA LEU A 115 6.82 -12.71 10.04
C LEU A 115 6.98 -13.57 8.77
N GLY A 116 7.92 -13.23 7.87
CA GLY A 116 8.21 -14.00 6.66
C GLY A 116 7.21 -13.79 5.53
N LEU A 117 6.47 -12.67 5.54
CA LEU A 117 5.51 -12.38 4.48
C LEU A 117 6.21 -12.10 3.14
N PRO A 118 5.65 -12.59 2.02
CA PRO A 118 6.20 -12.30 0.71
C PRO A 118 5.98 -10.83 0.34
N ARG A 119 6.96 -10.28 -0.39
CA ARG A 119 6.84 -8.98 -1.07
C ARG A 119 6.60 -9.21 -2.56
N GLY A 120 5.81 -8.34 -3.18
CA GLY A 120 5.55 -8.40 -4.61
C GLY A 120 6.68 -7.80 -5.44
N SER A 121 6.62 -7.99 -6.77
CA SER A 121 7.55 -7.31 -7.69
C SER A 121 7.32 -5.79 -7.76
N ARG A 122 6.14 -5.32 -7.33
CA ARG A 122 5.73 -3.91 -7.39
C ARG A 122 5.88 -3.16 -6.06
N THR A 123 6.48 -3.75 -5.03
CA THR A 123 6.59 -3.11 -3.70
C THR A 123 7.22 -1.72 -3.78
N LEU A 124 8.34 -1.57 -4.50
CA LEU A 124 9.02 -0.28 -4.66
C LEU A 124 8.20 0.71 -5.51
N HIS A 125 7.60 0.23 -6.61
CA HIS A 125 6.73 1.02 -7.48
C HIS A 125 5.57 1.66 -6.69
N LEU A 126 4.90 0.87 -5.85
CA LEU A 126 3.79 1.32 -5.02
C LEU A 126 4.24 2.29 -3.92
N ALA A 127 5.38 2.03 -3.27
CA ALA A 127 5.95 2.97 -2.29
C ALA A 127 6.22 4.34 -2.92
N VAL A 128 6.82 4.35 -4.11
CA VAL A 128 7.12 5.58 -4.83
C VAL A 128 5.88 6.30 -5.32
N ASP A 129 4.85 5.58 -5.78
CA ASP A 129 3.56 6.16 -6.17
C ASP A 129 2.88 6.92 -5.01
N SER A 130 3.03 6.39 -3.80
CA SER A 130 2.46 6.97 -2.58
C SER A 130 3.14 8.26 -2.10
N CYS A 131 4.31 8.61 -2.66
CA CYS A 131 5.09 9.79 -2.31
C CYS A 131 4.48 11.11 -2.83
N THR A 132 3.35 11.05 -3.54
CA THR A 132 2.52 12.21 -3.90
C THR A 132 2.13 13.04 -2.68
N ASN A 133 1.87 12.36 -1.57
CA ASN A 133 1.56 13.00 -0.31
C ASN A 133 2.84 13.59 0.29
N PRO A 134 2.82 14.83 0.81
CA PRO A 134 3.98 15.49 1.41
C PRO A 134 4.48 14.83 2.71
N SER A 135 3.92 13.68 3.09
CA SER A 135 4.30 12.93 4.27
C SER A 135 5.71 12.37 4.13
N ASN A 136 6.61 12.79 5.02
CA ASN A 136 7.97 12.25 5.12
C ASN A 136 7.97 10.73 5.36
N LEU A 137 6.90 10.16 5.94
CA LEU A 137 6.78 8.72 6.18
C LEU A 137 6.76 7.92 4.87
N ARG A 138 6.10 8.44 3.83
CA ARG A 138 6.01 7.79 2.51
C ARG A 138 7.36 7.74 1.82
N LYS A 139 8.08 8.86 1.86
CA LYS A 139 9.45 8.96 1.34
C LYS A 139 10.41 8.08 2.11
N ALA A 140 10.27 8.01 3.44
CA ALA A 140 11.08 7.14 4.29
C ALA A 140 10.91 5.66 3.91
N MET A 141 9.70 5.23 3.52
CA MET A 141 9.48 3.88 2.99
C MET A 141 10.27 3.64 1.71
N ALA A 142 10.14 4.52 0.71
CA ALA A 142 10.88 4.38 -0.55
C ALA A 142 12.40 4.34 -0.32
N LYS A 143 12.91 5.21 0.56
CA LYS A 143 14.33 5.21 0.96
C LYS A 143 14.72 3.88 1.60
N PHE A 144 13.98 3.43 2.61
CA PHE A 144 14.20 2.15 3.29
C PHE A 144 14.26 0.96 2.32
N LEU A 145 13.34 0.87 1.36
CA LEU A 145 13.31 -0.22 0.39
C LEU A 145 14.55 -0.26 -0.52
N VAL A 146 15.08 0.90 -0.90
CA VAL A 146 16.27 0.98 -1.77
C VAL A 146 17.56 0.87 -0.96
N ASP A 147 17.64 1.54 0.19
CA ASP A 147 18.83 1.60 1.05
C ASP A 147 19.08 0.32 1.84
N GLU A 148 18.07 -0.17 2.56
CA GLU A 148 18.25 -1.28 3.50
C GLU A 148 17.90 -2.62 2.87
N LEU A 149 16.93 -2.66 1.95
CA LEU A 149 16.51 -3.90 1.30
C LEU A 149 17.08 -4.09 -0.11
N GLU A 150 17.86 -3.13 -0.60
CA GLU A 150 18.56 -3.16 -1.89
C GLU A 150 17.62 -3.53 -3.06
N LEU A 151 16.38 -3.05 -3.03
CA LEU A 151 15.46 -3.27 -4.14
C LEU A 151 16.00 -2.59 -5.40
N ASP A 152 15.94 -3.31 -6.52
CA ASP A 152 16.35 -2.81 -7.83
C ASP A 152 15.50 -1.59 -8.25
N VAL A 153 16.15 -0.43 -8.34
CA VAL A 153 15.54 0.84 -8.76
C VAL A 153 15.09 0.83 -10.22
N ASN A 154 15.71 -0.03 -11.04
CA ASN A 154 15.42 -0.19 -12.46
C ASN A 154 14.49 -1.38 -12.73
N GLY A 155 14.02 -2.05 -11.68
CA GLY A 155 13.04 -3.12 -11.78
C GLY A 155 11.82 -2.65 -12.56
N LEU A 156 11.40 -3.44 -13.54
CA LEU A 156 10.20 -3.18 -14.33
C LEU A 156 9.00 -3.86 -13.68
N ASP A 157 7.86 -3.16 -13.67
CA ASP A 157 6.58 -3.73 -13.29
C ASP A 157 5.96 -4.66 -14.36
N THR A 158 6.61 -4.80 -15.52
CA THR A 158 6.07 -5.42 -16.74
C THR A 158 6.36 -6.90 -16.92
N LEU A 159 6.23 -7.73 -15.87
CA LEU A 159 6.26 -9.20 -16.01
C LEU A 159 5.02 -9.79 -16.73
N GLY A 160 4.47 -9.07 -17.72
CA GLY A 160 3.37 -9.50 -18.58
C GLY A 160 1.97 -9.22 -18.01
N PHE A 161 1.16 -8.45 -18.75
CA PHE A 161 -0.30 -8.36 -18.66
C PHE A 161 -0.96 -7.59 -17.49
N LEU A 162 -0.28 -6.68 -16.79
CA LEU A 162 -0.95 -5.81 -15.82
C LEU A 162 -1.66 -4.64 -16.54
N PRO A 163 -2.94 -4.31 -16.28
CA PRO A 163 -3.60 -3.18 -16.94
C PRO A 163 -3.07 -1.80 -16.51
N ASP A 164 -2.48 -1.70 -15.31
CA ASP A 164 -1.95 -0.45 -14.72
C ASP A 164 -0.42 -0.49 -14.55
N HIS A 165 0.31 -0.89 -15.61
CA HIS A 165 1.77 -0.84 -15.60
C HIS A 165 2.29 0.49 -16.15
N TRP A 166 3.32 1.04 -15.51
CA TRP A 166 3.98 2.28 -15.89
C TRP A 166 5.46 2.09 -16.23
N GLY A 167 5.99 0.88 -16.11
CA GLY A 167 7.38 0.55 -16.41
C GLY A 167 8.24 0.56 -15.15
N SER A 168 9.28 1.40 -15.15
CA SER A 168 10.21 1.46 -14.02
C SER A 168 9.63 2.24 -12.83
N THR A 169 10.24 2.07 -11.66
CA THR A 169 9.96 2.88 -10.47
C THR A 169 10.05 4.38 -10.75
N LEU A 170 10.98 4.81 -11.60
CA LEU A 170 11.14 6.20 -11.99
C LEU A 170 9.94 6.72 -12.81
N CYS A 171 9.34 5.88 -13.66
CA CYS A 171 8.13 6.24 -14.40
C CYS A 171 6.93 6.47 -13.48
N TYR A 172 6.79 5.68 -12.41
CA TYR A 172 5.77 5.92 -11.37
C TYR A 172 5.94 7.28 -10.70
N ALA A 173 7.19 7.66 -10.35
CA ALA A 173 7.47 8.96 -9.75
C ALA A 173 7.17 10.13 -10.73
N ALA A 174 7.57 9.96 -12.00
CA ALA A 174 7.46 11.00 -13.02
C ALA A 174 6.03 11.23 -13.55
N ARG A 175 5.10 10.30 -13.29
CA ARG A 175 3.68 10.43 -13.65
C ARG A 175 3.01 11.63 -13.00
N TRP A 176 3.49 12.02 -11.82
CA TRP A 176 2.87 13.06 -11.01
C TRP A 176 3.47 14.44 -11.29
N LYS A 177 2.61 15.46 -11.36
CA LYS A 177 3.02 16.84 -11.71
C LYS A 177 3.80 17.56 -10.62
N SER A 178 3.71 17.13 -9.37
CA SER A 178 4.36 17.74 -8.22
C SER A 178 4.49 16.74 -7.07
N GLY A 179 5.37 17.02 -6.09
CA GLY A 179 5.55 16.21 -4.88
C GLY A 179 6.61 15.11 -4.96
N HIS A 180 7.04 14.74 -6.17
CA HIS A 180 8.00 13.64 -6.38
C HIS A 180 9.43 14.08 -6.69
N GLU A 181 9.72 15.39 -6.74
CA GLU A 181 11.06 15.89 -7.09
C GLU A 181 12.18 15.32 -6.21
N GLU A 182 11.93 15.24 -4.90
CA GLU A 182 12.89 14.65 -3.95
C GLU A 182 13.09 13.15 -4.19
N VAL A 183 12.00 12.42 -4.48
CA VAL A 183 12.07 10.97 -4.73
C VAL A 183 12.71 10.68 -6.07
N ILE A 184 12.42 11.48 -7.11
CA ILE A 184 13.08 11.40 -8.42
C ILE A 184 14.58 11.63 -8.26
N ARG A 185 14.98 12.69 -7.54
CA ARG A 185 16.40 12.96 -7.26
C ARG A 185 17.06 11.79 -6.53
N PHE A 186 16.42 11.30 -5.48
CA PHE A 186 16.89 10.14 -4.72
C PHE A 186 17.07 8.89 -5.62
N LEU A 187 16.09 8.57 -6.47
CA LEU A 187 16.19 7.43 -7.39
C LEU A 187 17.34 7.60 -8.39
N LEU A 188 17.52 8.79 -8.97
CA LEU A 188 18.62 9.09 -9.89
C LEU A 188 19.99 8.97 -9.22
N GLU A 189 20.14 9.48 -7.99
CA GLU A 189 21.35 9.33 -7.18
C GLU A 189 21.69 7.85 -6.89
N ARG A 190 20.70 6.97 -6.97
CA ARG A 190 20.85 5.51 -6.82
C ARG A 190 20.91 4.74 -8.13
N GLY A 191 21.11 5.44 -9.25
CA GLY A 191 21.33 4.82 -10.56
C GLY A 191 20.05 4.44 -11.30
N ALA A 192 18.91 5.06 -10.97
CA ALA A 192 17.70 4.91 -11.78
C ALA A 192 17.96 5.45 -13.20
N ASN A 193 17.67 4.63 -14.21
CA ASN A 193 17.90 4.96 -15.60
C ASN A 193 16.66 5.70 -16.17
N PRO A 194 16.77 7.00 -16.53
CA PRO A 194 15.65 7.79 -17.05
C PRO A 194 15.22 7.38 -18.46
N THR A 195 16.02 6.57 -19.16
CA THR A 195 15.70 6.09 -20.52
C THR A 195 15.00 4.75 -20.53
N LEU A 196 14.86 4.11 -19.36
CA LEU A 196 14.32 2.77 -19.22
C LEU A 196 12.79 2.83 -19.34
N SER A 197 12.28 2.49 -20.53
CA SER A 197 10.85 2.38 -20.84
C SER A 197 10.44 0.92 -20.98
N SER A 198 9.24 0.58 -20.54
CA SER A 198 8.62 -0.70 -20.89
C SER A 198 8.38 -0.80 -22.40
N ASP A 199 8.68 -1.95 -23.00
CA ASP A 199 8.43 -2.23 -24.44
C ASP A 199 6.93 -2.11 -24.81
N ALA A 200 6.04 -2.25 -23.83
CA ALA A 200 4.66 -1.78 -23.91
C ALA A 200 4.64 -0.28 -23.58
N ALA A 201 4.73 0.58 -24.59
CA ALA A 201 4.57 2.02 -24.40
C ALA A 201 3.07 2.38 -24.22
N PRO A 202 2.58 2.77 -23.02
CA PRO A 202 1.19 3.16 -22.85
C PRO A 202 1.12 4.70 -22.89
N MET A 203 0.85 5.31 -24.05
CA MET A 203 0.46 6.73 -24.32
C MET A 203 1.24 7.92 -23.69
N TRP A 204 1.99 7.78 -22.60
CA TRP A 204 2.75 8.85 -21.92
C TRP A 204 4.14 9.09 -22.53
N TYR A 205 4.51 8.38 -23.60
CA TYR A 205 5.58 8.83 -24.50
C TYR A 205 5.30 10.25 -25.06
N LYS A 206 4.03 10.68 -25.09
CA LYS A 206 3.66 12.09 -25.29
C LYS A 206 3.88 12.98 -24.05
N SER A 207 3.89 12.44 -22.84
CA SER A 207 4.11 13.17 -21.59
C SER A 207 5.58 13.49 -21.33
N LEU A 208 6.54 12.70 -21.79
CA LEU A 208 7.96 13.13 -21.79
C LEU A 208 8.19 14.30 -22.78
N SER A 209 7.44 14.33 -23.89
CA SER A 209 7.41 15.52 -24.76
C SER A 209 6.75 16.73 -24.11
N GLN A 210 5.89 16.54 -23.10
CA GLN A 210 5.32 17.63 -22.28
C GLN A 210 6.18 17.98 -21.04
N ALA A 211 6.96 17.03 -20.50
CA ALA A 211 7.95 17.24 -19.44
C ALA A 211 9.11 18.13 -19.92
N ARG A 212 9.37 18.16 -21.24
CA ARG A 212 10.19 19.20 -21.91
C ARG A 212 9.67 20.62 -21.71
N THR A 213 8.36 20.80 -21.51
CA THR A 213 7.73 22.13 -21.46
C THR A 213 7.42 22.64 -20.06
N LYS A 214 7.18 21.78 -19.07
CA LYS A 214 6.95 22.20 -17.67
C LYS A 214 7.41 21.14 -16.66
N GLY A 215 8.60 21.32 -16.08
CA GLY A 215 8.86 20.87 -14.70
C GLY A 215 9.85 19.73 -14.43
N CYS A 216 10.53 19.12 -15.41
CA CYS A 216 11.61 18.15 -15.13
C CYS A 216 12.98 18.68 -15.58
N ARG A 217 13.43 19.76 -14.93
CA ARG A 217 14.81 20.27 -15.09
C ARG A 217 15.84 19.36 -14.39
N LEU A 218 15.41 18.57 -13.41
CA LEU A 218 16.28 17.76 -12.55
C LEU A 218 16.89 16.51 -13.22
N CYS A 219 16.25 15.96 -14.25
CA CYS A 219 16.75 14.74 -14.90
C CYS A 219 17.87 14.98 -15.93
N TYR A 220 18.12 16.23 -16.32
CA TYR A 220 19.09 16.58 -17.36
C TYR A 220 20.29 17.42 -16.87
N ASP A 221 20.23 17.97 -15.66
CA ASP A 221 21.29 18.86 -15.14
C ASP A 221 22.43 18.11 -14.40
N ASN A 222 22.42 16.77 -14.34
CA ASN A 222 23.46 15.94 -13.70
C ASN A 222 24.09 14.89 -14.65
N GLY A 223 24.17 15.21 -15.95
CA GLY A 223 24.95 14.44 -16.94
C GLY A 223 26.39 14.94 -17.06
#